data_AF-T2IQ27-F1
#
_entry.id   AF-T2IQ27-F1
#
_cell.length_a   1.000
_cell.length_b   1.000
_cell.length_c   1.000
_cell.angle_alpha   90.00
_cell.angle_beta   90.00
_cell.angle_gamma   90.00
#
_symmetry.space_group_name_H-M   'P 1'
#
loop_
_entity.id
_entity.type
_entity.pdbx_description
1 polymer ?
#
loop_
_entity_poly.entity_id
_entity_poly.type
_entity_poly.pdbx_seq_one_letter_code
_entity_poly.pdbx_strand_id
1 'polypeptide(L)' 'MTDKSLRTKYTLTVHHSDYDPSNNHKSNLIPLCSACHLYMHRGQRGNISPGQLKLELGV' A
#
# COMPACT_ATOMS: atom_id res chain seq x y z
N MET A 1 -21.16 -12.31 12.61
CA MET A 1 -20.05 -11.45 13.07
C MET A 1 -18.77 -11.99 12.46
N THR A 2 -18.31 -11.42 11.35
CA THR A 2 -17.14 -11.91 10.63
C THR A 2 -15.88 -11.32 11.26
N ASP A 3 -15.00 -12.19 11.73
CA ASP A 3 -13.69 -11.80 12.25
C ASP A 3 -12.91 -11.01 11.18
N LYS A 4 -12.49 -9.77 11.52
CA LYS A 4 -11.82 -8.87 10.58
C LYS A 4 -10.48 -9.43 10.11
N SER A 5 -9.78 -10.16 10.98
CA SER A 5 -8.47 -10.73 10.66
C SER A 5 -8.58 -11.83 9.60
N LEU A 6 -9.60 -12.69 9.70
CA LEU A 6 -9.93 -13.70 8.71
C LEU A 6 -10.28 -13.06 7.36
N ARG A 7 -11.09 -12.00 7.35
CA ARG A 7 -11.44 -11.31 6.09
C ARG A 7 -10.20 -10.75 5.38
N THR A 8 -9.30 -10.11 6.14
CA THR A 8 -8.04 -9.57 5.61
C THR A 8 -7.13 -10.67 5.06
N LYS A 9 -7.07 -11.83 5.72
CA LYS A 9 -6.27 -12.98 5.26
C LYS A 9 -6.72 -13.52 3.89
N TYR A 10 -8.03 -13.51 3.61
CA TYR A 10 -8.60 -14.03 2.37
C TYR A 10 -8.86 -12.97 1.29
N THR A 11 -8.56 -11.69 1.55
CA THR A 11 -8.76 -10.60 0.59
C THR A 11 -7.43 -10.22 -0.04
N LEU A 12 -7.39 -10.18 -1.38
CA LEU A 12 -6.27 -9.64 -2.13
C LEU A 12 -6.41 -8.12 -2.28
N THR A 13 -5.29 -7.43 -2.23
CA THR A 13 -5.13 -5.99 -2.47
C THR A 13 -4.32 -5.76 -3.74
N VAL A 14 -4.62 -4.69 -4.46
CA VAL A 14 -3.88 -4.30 -5.68
C VAL A 14 -2.64 -3.50 -5.30
N HIS A 15 -1.51 -3.81 -5.93
CA HIS A 15 -0.24 -3.10 -5.79
C HIS A 15 0.30 -2.66 -7.14
N HIS A 16 0.81 -1.43 -7.24
CA HIS A 16 1.53 -0.92 -8.41
C HIS A 16 2.99 -1.40 -8.36
N SER A 17 3.42 -2.17 -9.37
CA SER A 17 4.74 -2.80 -9.40
C SER A 17 5.90 -1.81 -9.48
N ASP A 18 5.64 -0.63 -10.06
CA ASP A 18 6.57 0.49 -10.18
C ASP A 18 6.44 1.52 -9.05
N TYR A 19 5.54 1.29 -8.09
CA TYR A 19 5.21 2.20 -6.99
C TYR A 19 4.59 3.55 -7.39
N ASP A 20 4.25 3.74 -8.67
CA ASP A 20 3.57 4.95 -9.16
C ASP A 20 2.05 4.72 -9.24
N PRO A 21 1.24 5.36 -8.36
CA PRO A 21 -0.21 5.23 -8.37
C PRO A 21 -0.87 5.84 -9.62
N SER A 22 -0.14 6.64 -10.39
CA SER A 22 -0.64 7.20 -11.66
C SER A 22 -0.63 6.17 -12.79
N ASN A 23 0.27 5.17 -12.75
CA ASN A 23 0.40 4.15 -13.78
C ASN A 23 -0.59 2.99 -13.59
N ASN A 24 -1.80 3.16 -14.11
CA ASN A 24 -2.89 2.19 -13.95
C ASN A 24 -2.97 1.12 -15.04
N HIS A 25 -1.91 0.92 -15.82
CA HIS A 25 -1.88 -0.13 -16.82
C HIS A 25 -1.99 -1.51 -16.16
N LYS A 26 -2.82 -2.42 -16.70
CA LYS A 26 -3.08 -3.73 -16.08
C LYS A 26 -1.82 -4.54 -15.81
N SER A 27 -0.80 -4.42 -16.66
CA SER A 27 0.48 -5.12 -16.46
C SER A 27 1.30 -4.58 -15.27
N ASN A 28 0.98 -3.37 -14.78
CA ASN A 28 1.61 -2.77 -13.61
C ASN A 28 0.89 -3.14 -12.30
N LEU A 29 -0.29 -3.77 -12.37
CA LEU A 29 -1.11 -4.08 -11.21
C LEU A 29 -0.93 -5.54 -10.78
N ILE A 30 -0.48 -5.75 -9.54
CA ILE A 30 -0.24 -7.07 -8.97
C ILE A 30 -1.24 -7.34 -7.84
N PRO A 31 -1.99 -8.45 -7.86
CA PRO A 31 -2.82 -8.86 -6.73
C PRO A 31 -1.96 -9.53 -5.65
N LEU A 32 -1.96 -8.98 -4.44
CA LEU A 32 -1.17 -9.49 -3.30
C LEU A 32 -2.05 -9.68 -2.07
N CYS A 33 -1.72 -10.65 -1.20
CA CYS A 33 -2.33 -10.69 0.13
C CYS A 33 -1.80 -9.53 0.99
N SER A 34 -2.50 -9.19 2.08
CA SER A 34 -2.10 -8.07 2.94
C SER A 34 -0.66 -8.19 3.48
N ALA A 35 -0.19 -9.40 3.79
CA ALA A 35 1.17 -9.61 4.27
C ALA A 35 2.23 -9.31 3.18
N CYS A 36 2.02 -9.80 1.96
CA CYS A 36 2.91 -9.53 0.83
C CYS A 36 2.87 -8.05 0.42
N HIS A 37 1.69 -7.43 0.43
CA HIS A 37 1.53 -6.01 0.12
C HIS A 37 2.33 -5.12 1.09
N LEU A 38 2.27 -5.40 2.40
CA LEU A 38 3.06 -4.71 3.41
C LEU A 38 4.56 -4.95 3.27
N TYR A 39 4.96 -6.17 2.88
CA TYR A 39 6.36 -6.48 2.61
C TYR A 39 6.94 -5.62 1.46
N MET A 40 6.16 -5.40 0.39
CA MET A 40 6.58 -4.58 -0.75
C MET A 40 6.84 -3.12 -0.40
N HIS A 41 6.14 -2.59 0.62
CA HIS A 41 6.32 -1.22 1.12
C HIS A 41 7.38 -1.08 2.22
N ARG A 42 8.06 -2.16 2.62
CA ARG A 42 9.16 -2.07 3.58
C ARG A 42 10.30 -1.21 3.01
N GLY A 43 10.92 -0.40 3.88
CA GLY A 43 12.08 0.42 3.52
C GLY A 43 11.75 1.65 2.66
N GLN A 44 10.57 2.26 2.86
CA GLN A 44 10.13 3.46 2.13
C GLN A 44 9.98 3.27 0.61
N ARG A 45 9.75 2.04 0.17
CA ARG A 45 9.39 1.71 -1.22
C ARG A 45 7.93 2.10 -1.47
N GLY A 46 7.64 3.40 -1.55
CA GLY A 46 6.30 3.94 -1.76
C GLY A 46 6.16 5.43 -1.46
N ASN A 47 5.01 6.00 -1.82
CA ASN A 47 4.79 7.45 -1.87
C ASN A 47 4.57 8.08 -0.50
N ILE A 48 5.68 8.43 0.14
CA ILE A 48 5.72 9.55 1.07
C ILE A 48 6.50 10.65 0.38
N SER A 49 5.78 11.56 -0.28
CA SER A 49 6.37 12.80 -0.78
C SER A 49 6.99 13.56 0.40
N PRO A 50 8.19 14.16 0.27
CA PRO A 50 8.71 15.05 1.28
C PRO A 50 7.65 16.09 1.69
N GLY A 51 7.27 16.12 2.98
CA GLY A 51 6.23 17.00 3.51
C GLY A 51 4.86 16.36 3.79
N GLN A 52 4.53 15.19 3.24
CA GLN A 52 3.22 14.52 3.46
C GLN A 52 3.00 14.10 4.92
N LEU A 53 4.08 13.85 5.67
CA LEU A 53 4.06 13.51 7.10
C LEU A 53 4.64 14.62 7.97
N LYS A 54 4.60 15.88 7.52
CA LYS A 54 5.04 17.00 8.34
C LYS A 54 4.00 17.26 9.44
N LEU A 55 4.45 17.26 10.68
CA LEU A 55 3.65 17.72 11.81
C LEU A 55 3.77 19.24 11.88
N GLU A 56 2.66 19.97 11.64
CA GLU A 56 2.63 21.41 11.91
C GLU A 56 2.44 21.62 13.41
N LEU A 57 3.56 21.87 14.10
CA LEU A 57 3.53 22.36 15.47
C LEU A 57 3.21 23.86 15.39
N GLY A 58 1.92 24.20 15.47
CA GLY A 58 1.48 25.58 15.55
C GLY A 58 2.09 26.25 16.79
N VAL A 59 3.08 27.12 16.55
CA VAL A 59 3.65 28.05 17.54
C VAL A 59 3.28 29.45 17.11
#